data_AF-A0A964DEY2-F1
#
_entry.id   AF-A0A964DEY2-F1
#
_cell.length_a   1.000
_cell.length_b   1.000
_cell.length_c   1.000
_cell.angle_alpha   90.00
_cell.angle_beta   90.00
_cell.angle_gamma   90.00
#
_symmetry.space_group_name_H-M   'P 1'
#
loop_
_entity.id
_entity.type
_entity.pdbx_description
1 polymer ?
#
loop_
_entity_poly.entity_id
_entity_poly.type
_entity_poly.pdbx_seq_one_letter_code
_entity_poly.pdbx_strand_id
1 'polypeptide(L)'
;MHRLIIVAQCAEEHFSEILSEAPIIFSDKVRLVFVDGSYMEIRYPVDSKYSFHWQREDEIIMNGKEDAVVEDSVTRIDNTIEENVKCVLGFVRSKLEK
;
A
#
# COMPACT_ATOMS: atom_id res chain seq x y z
N MET A 1 -7.02 -10.41 -10.24
CA MET A 1 -7.18 -9.26 -11.14
C MET A 1 -8.16 -8.22 -10.59
N HIS A 2 -9.45 -8.53 -10.37
CA HIS A 2 -10.44 -7.54 -9.87
C HIS A 2 -10.02 -6.80 -8.57
N ARG A 3 -9.44 -7.51 -7.60
CA ARG A 3 -8.93 -6.94 -6.34
C ARG A 3 -7.84 -5.88 -6.52
N LEU A 4 -6.90 -6.15 -7.42
CA LEU A 4 -5.78 -5.24 -7.69
C LEU A 4 -6.26 -3.97 -8.41
N ILE A 5 -7.33 -4.08 -9.21
CA ILE A 5 -8.00 -2.92 -9.81
C ILE A 5 -8.62 -2.04 -8.72
N ILE A 6 -9.31 -2.63 -7.74
CA ILE A 6 -9.87 -1.89 -6.59
C ILE A 6 -8.76 -1.15 -5.83
N VAL A 7 -7.63 -1.81 -5.57
CA VAL A 7 -6.47 -1.18 -4.90
C VAL A 7 -5.96 0.03 -5.70
N ALA A 8 -5.75 -0.14 -7.01
CA ALA A 8 -5.27 0.91 -7.89
C ALA A 8 -6.25 2.09 -7.96
N GLN A 9 -7.54 1.82 -8.17
CA GLN A 9 -8.59 2.86 -8.22
C GLN A 9 -8.67 3.62 -6.90
N CYS A 10 -8.67 2.91 -5.77
CA CYS A 10 -8.73 3.53 -4.45
C CYS A 10 -7.52 4.44 -4.19
N ALA A 11 -6.31 4.01 -4.61
CA ALA A 11 -5.10 4.82 -4.47
C ALA A 11 -5.16 6.08 -5.35
N GLU A 12 -5.56 5.96 -6.62
CA GLU A 12 -5.66 7.09 -7.54
C GLU A 12 -6.73 8.10 -7.11
N GLU A 13 -7.92 7.63 -6.71
CA GLU A 13 -9.06 8.49 -6.38
C GLU A 13 -8.89 9.24 -5.07
N HIS A 14 -8.19 8.66 -4.08
CA HIS A 14 -8.13 9.20 -2.72
C HIS A 14 -6.74 9.70 -2.29
N PHE A 15 -5.68 9.32 -3.00
CA PHE A 15 -4.30 9.58 -2.61
C PHE A 15 -3.42 10.02 -3.80
N SER A 16 -4.00 10.51 -4.90
CA SER A 16 -3.24 10.99 -6.06
C SER A 16 -2.24 12.08 -5.70
N GLU A 17 -2.47 12.84 -4.63
CA GLU A 17 -1.57 13.91 -4.17
C GLU A 17 -0.21 13.41 -3.66
N ILE A 18 -0.13 12.15 -3.21
CA ILE A 18 1.13 11.54 -2.76
C ILE A 18 1.76 10.62 -3.80
N LEU A 19 1.10 10.38 -4.93
CA LEU A 19 1.59 9.54 -6.01
C LEU A 19 2.38 10.39 -7.02
N SER A 20 3.50 9.83 -7.48
CA SER A 20 4.31 10.43 -8.55
C SER A 20 3.80 10.04 -9.95
N GLU A 21 3.15 8.89 -10.06
CA GLU A 21 2.57 8.34 -11.28
C GLU A 21 1.36 7.44 -10.96
N ALA A 22 0.58 7.12 -11.98
CA ALA A 22 -0.58 6.25 -11.84
C ALA A 22 -0.18 4.85 -11.33
N PRO A 23 -1.01 4.20 -10.49
CA PRO A 23 -0.77 2.85 -9.99
C PRO A 23 -0.47 1.84 -11.10
N ILE A 24 0.64 1.12 -10.96
CA ILE A 24 1.05 0.08 -11.92
C ILE A 24 0.50 -1.27 -11.47
N ILE A 25 -0.35 -1.88 -12.29
CA ILE A 25 -0.92 -3.20 -12.01
C ILE A 25 -0.08 -4.30 -12.67
N PHE A 26 0.44 -5.20 -11.85
CA PHE A 26 1.06 -6.46 -12.28
C PHE A 26 0.07 -7.63 -12.14
N SER A 27 0.49 -8.84 -12.52
CA SER A 27 -0.35 -10.04 -12.44
C SER A 27 -0.75 -10.40 -10.99
N ASP A 28 0.13 -10.13 -10.03
CA ASP A 28 0.02 -10.56 -8.64
C ASP A 28 0.08 -9.41 -7.60
N LYS A 29 0.36 -8.18 -8.03
CA LYS A 29 0.54 -7.01 -7.16
C LYS A 29 0.18 -5.69 -7.84
N VAL A 30 -0.01 -4.65 -7.03
CA VAL A 30 -0.02 -3.25 -7.48
C VAL A 30 1.24 -2.57 -6.96
N ARG A 31 1.91 -1.77 -7.78
CA ARG A 31 2.98 -0.88 -7.35
C ARG A 31 2.47 0.56 -7.36
N LEU A 32 2.71 1.24 -6.24
CA LEU A 32 2.49 2.67 -6.05
C LEU A 32 3.85 3.33 -5.94
N VAL A 33 4.10 4.38 -6.71
CA VAL A 33 5.35 5.15 -6.65
C VAL A 33 5.01 6.52 -6.07
N PHE A 34 5.64 6.88 -4.96
CA PHE A 34 5.33 8.10 -4.23
C PHE A 34 6.19 9.28 -4.69
N VAL A 35 5.74 10.49 -4.39
CA VAL A 35 6.40 11.76 -4.78
C VAL A 35 7.84 11.91 -4.28
N ASP A 36 8.23 11.21 -3.21
CA ASP A 36 9.61 11.20 -2.70
C ASP A 36 10.52 10.17 -3.42
N GLY A 37 10.01 9.48 -4.44
CA GLY A 37 10.72 8.44 -5.18
C GLY A 37 10.69 7.06 -4.51
N SER A 38 10.11 6.94 -3.31
CA SER A 38 9.88 5.64 -2.67
C SER A 38 8.75 4.88 -3.37
N TYR A 39 8.67 3.57 -3.18
CA TYR A 39 7.60 2.77 -3.79
C TYR A 39 7.06 1.68 -2.88
N MET A 40 5.76 1.45 -2.96
CA MET A 40 5.08 0.37 -2.25
C MET A 40 4.52 -0.67 -3.21
N GLU A 41 4.78 -1.93 -2.91
CA GLU A 41 4.15 -3.07 -3.56
C GLU A 41 3.07 -3.65 -2.67
N ILE A 42 1.85 -3.76 -3.18
CA ILE A 42 0.70 -4.30 -2.49
C ILE A 42 0.24 -5.61 -3.15
N ARG A 43 0.09 -6.66 -2.36
CA ARG A 43 -0.42 -7.97 -2.79
C ARG A 43 -1.75 -8.29 -2.10
N TYR A 44 -2.71 -8.77 -2.90
CA TYR A 44 -4.03 -9.24 -2.46
C TYR A 44 -4.40 -10.55 -3.19
N PRO A 45 -3.78 -11.69 -2.83
CA PRO A 45 -4.10 -12.96 -3.48
C PRO A 45 -5.54 -13.43 -3.20
N VAL A 46 -6.06 -13.21 -1.99
CA VAL A 46 -7.46 -13.48 -1.59
C VAL A 46 -7.93 -12.41 -0.61
N ASP A 47 -9.24 -12.32 -0.33
CA ASP A 47 -9.82 -11.25 0.50
C ASP A 47 -9.24 -11.23 1.92
N SER A 48 -8.87 -12.39 2.45
CA SER A 48 -8.29 -12.54 3.79
C SER A 48 -6.75 -12.48 3.82
N LYS A 49 -6.08 -12.29 2.69
CA LYS A 49 -4.61 -12.23 2.62
C LYS A 49 -4.18 -10.94 1.97
N TYR A 50 -3.49 -10.14 2.77
CA TYR A 50 -2.95 -8.86 2.40
C TYR A 50 -1.48 -8.79 2.80
N SER A 51 -0.64 -8.21 1.95
CA SER A 51 0.70 -7.80 2.34
C SER A 51 1.12 -6.57 1.55
N PHE A 52 1.94 -5.73 2.17
CA PHE A 52 2.63 -4.64 1.46
C PHE A 52 4.10 -4.60 1.82
N HIS A 53 4.89 -4.09 0.88
CA HIS A 53 6.31 -3.82 1.03
C HIS A 53 6.57 -2.41 0.55
N TRP A 54 6.96 -1.52 1.44
CA TRP A 54 7.33 -0.15 1.12
C TRP A 54 8.83 0.01 1.23
N GLN A 55 9.47 0.34 0.11
CA GLN A 55 10.90 0.66 0.07
C GLN A 55 11.07 2.18 -0.01
N ARG A 56 11.71 2.76 1.00
CA ARG A 56 12.03 4.18 1.10
C ARG A 56 13.51 4.33 1.44
N GLU A 57 14.28 4.95 0.54
CA GLU A 57 15.74 5.05 0.65
C GLU A 57 16.39 3.67 0.94
N ASP A 58 17.09 3.53 2.07
CA ASP A 58 17.71 2.28 2.55
C ASP A 58 16.81 1.47 3.51
N GLU A 59 15.59 1.94 3.79
CA GLU A 59 14.64 1.29 4.71
C GLU A 59 13.57 0.49 3.95
N ILE A 60 13.28 -0.72 4.44
CA ILE A 60 12.17 -1.53 3.94
C ILE A 60 11.15 -1.76 5.05
N ILE A 61 9.95 -1.22 4.87
CA ILE A 61 8.82 -1.35 5.78
C ILE A 61 7.87 -2.42 5.22
N MET A 62 7.55 -3.45 6.01
CA MET A 62 6.67 -4.55 5.58
C MET A 62 5.65 -4.89 6.67
N ASN A 63 4.47 -5.36 6.27
CA ASN A 63 3.57 -6.07 7.19
C ASN A 63 3.81 -7.59 7.09
N GLY A 64 4.22 -8.25 8.21
CA GLY A 64 4.21 -9.71 8.32
C GLY A 64 5.48 -10.50 8.66
N LYS A 65 6.68 -9.90 8.92
CA LYS A 65 7.78 -10.47 9.75
C LYS A 65 9.07 -9.60 9.81
N GLU A 66 9.56 -9.48 11.05
CA GLU A 66 10.93 -9.37 11.63
C GLU A 66 11.89 -8.16 11.53
N ASP A 67 11.84 -7.17 10.64
CA ASP A 67 12.84 -6.06 10.73
C ASP A 67 12.30 -4.62 10.74
N ALA A 68 11.01 -4.40 10.48
CA ALA A 68 10.36 -3.11 10.69
C ALA A 68 8.85 -3.31 10.85
N VAL A 69 8.44 -3.86 12.00
CA VAL A 69 7.04 -4.14 12.29
C VAL A 69 6.32 -2.82 12.57
N VAL A 70 5.66 -2.26 11.56
CA VAL A 70 4.47 -1.45 11.84
C VAL A 70 3.47 -2.43 12.45
N GLU A 71 3.11 -2.23 13.72
CA GLU A 71 2.13 -3.08 14.42
C GLU A 71 0.97 -3.39 13.48
N ASP A 72 0.48 -4.64 13.54
CA ASP A 72 -0.62 -5.23 12.75
C ASP A 72 -1.99 -4.58 13.06
N SER A 73 -1.99 -3.27 13.28
CA SER A 73 -3.11 -2.40 13.64
C SER A 73 -3.54 -1.50 12.49
N VAL A 74 -2.76 -1.43 11.40
CA VAL A 74 -3.10 -0.60 10.23
C VAL A 74 -4.15 -1.28 9.35
N THR A 75 -4.14 -2.61 9.23
CA THR A 75 -5.11 -3.36 8.42
C THR A 75 -5.80 -4.42 9.23
N ARG A 76 -7.06 -4.71 8.91
CA ARG A 76 -7.84 -5.74 9.61
C ARG A 76 -8.49 -6.70 8.63
N ILE A 77 -8.69 -7.94 9.05
CA ILE A 77 -9.28 -9.00 8.20
C ILE A 77 -10.78 -8.78 7.94
N ASP A 78 -11.43 -8.00 8.81
CA ASP A 78 -12.83 -7.59 8.70
C ASP A 78 -13.04 -6.35 7.83
N ASN A 79 -11.97 -5.64 7.47
CA ASN A 79 -12.02 -4.51 6.55
C ASN A 79 -12.18 -4.97 5.09
N THR A 80 -12.86 -4.15 4.30
CA THR A 80 -12.80 -4.20 2.85
C THR A 80 -11.40 -3.89 2.33
N ILE A 81 -11.13 -4.26 1.07
CA ILE A 81 -9.87 -3.94 0.39
C ILE A 81 -9.61 -2.43 0.41
N GLU A 82 -10.63 -1.62 0.13
CA GLU A 82 -10.51 -0.16 0.12
C GLU A 82 -10.18 0.41 1.49
N GLU A 83 -10.83 -0.07 2.56
CA GLU A 83 -10.54 0.39 3.92
C GLU A 83 -9.09 0.11 4.31
N ASN A 84 -8.58 -1.08 3.99
CA ASN A 84 -7.18 -1.42 4.25
C ASN A 84 -6.20 -0.56 3.43
N VAL A 85 -6.52 -0.29 2.16
CA VAL A 85 -5.71 0.62 1.32
C VAL A 85 -5.71 2.03 1.90
N LYS A 86 -6.87 2.55 2.31
CA LYS A 86 -7.00 3.88 2.94
C LYS A 86 -6.18 3.99 4.22
N CYS A 87 -6.20 2.96 5.07
CA CYS A 87 -5.39 2.95 6.29
C CYS A 87 -3.89 2.97 6.00
N VAL A 88 -3.42 2.13 5.07
CA VAL A 88 -1.99 2.05 4.72
C VAL A 88 -1.50 3.32 4.04
N LEU A 89 -2.26 3.86 3.09
CA LEU A 89 -1.87 5.10 2.40
C LEU A 89 -2.01 6.34 3.29
N GLY A 90 -2.95 6.34 4.25
CA GLY A 90 -3.01 7.34 5.30
C GLY A 90 -1.76 7.35 6.18
N PHE A 91 -1.26 6.17 6.55
CA PHE A 91 0.03 6.02 7.25
C PHE A 91 1.19 6.54 6.40
N VAL A 92 1.28 6.14 5.12
CA VAL A 92 2.34 6.62 4.20
C VAL A 92 2.32 8.15 4.10
N ARG A 93 1.15 8.75 3.86
CA ARG A 93 1.01 10.21 3.78
C ARG A 93 1.58 10.90 5.02
N SER A 94 1.24 10.42 6.21
CA SER A 94 1.75 10.97 7.48
C SER A 94 3.28 10.88 7.63
N LYS A 95 3.94 9.98 6.90
CA LYS A 95 5.39 9.77 6.89
C LYS A 95 6.10 10.56 5.79
N LEU A 96 5.38 10.93 4.74
CA LEU A 96 5.85 11.79 3.65
C LEU A 96 5.75 13.28 3.99
N GLU A 97 4.82 13.69 4.87
CA GLU A 97 4.68 15.07 5.35
C GLU A 97 5.76 15.52 6.36
N LYS A 98 6.76 14.68 6.64
CA LYS A 98 7.91 14.98 7.53
C LYS A 98 9.20 15.11 6.73
#